data_AF-A0A2G4ITU8-F1
#
_entry.id   AF-A0A2G4ITU8-F1
#
_cell.length_a   1.000
_cell.length_b   1.000
_cell.length_c   1.000
_cell.angle_alpha   90.00
_cell.angle_beta   90.00
_cell.angle_gamma   90.00
#
_symmetry.space_group_name_H-M   'P 1'
#
loop_
_entity.id
_entity.type
_entity.pdbx_description
1 polymer ?
#
loop_
_entity_poly.entity_id
_entity_poly.type
_entity_poly.pdbx_seq_one_letter_code
_entity_poly.pdbx_strand_id
1 'polypeptide(L)'
;MTATITCTCGYSGPSLSKGQQFICPLCQEPAVDSEGGLDQEPELSPVGIDIPPVPPWGVPPPTGLPAVASGAFPMHATASERPTTYRIPCPRGHLLKTAENMLNQRVVCPKCNEFFIARITDSVQYKRELKRKQDIQEAKQAKFWLRCAIVAAVLIVASFIAMITMSVMRKPKPVDAQGSLGAR
;
A
#
# COMPACT_ATOMS: atom_id res chain seq x y z
N MET A 1 -9.99 -13.47 21.74
CA MET A 1 -10.02 -14.71 20.93
C MET A 1 -10.09 -14.27 19.48
N THR A 2 -9.06 -14.55 18.67
CA THR A 2 -9.06 -14.22 17.23
C THR A 2 -9.82 -15.30 16.48
N ALA A 3 -10.91 -14.94 15.81
CA ALA A 3 -11.64 -15.87 14.94
C ALA A 3 -10.87 -16.05 13.63
N THR A 4 -10.78 -17.30 13.16
CA THR A 4 -10.18 -17.63 11.86
C THR A 4 -11.29 -17.56 10.81
N ILE A 5 -11.06 -16.83 9.72
CA ILE A 5 -12.01 -16.74 8.59
C ILE A 5 -11.41 -17.30 7.32
N THR A 6 -12.26 -17.83 6.46
CA THR A 6 -11.95 -18.18 5.06
C THR A 6 -12.70 -17.23 4.14
N CYS A 7 -11.96 -16.45 3.37
CA CYS A 7 -12.53 -15.49 2.42
C CYS A 7 -12.55 -16.07 1.01
N THR A 8 -13.50 -15.64 0.18
CA THR A 8 -13.63 -15.97 -1.25
C THR A 8 -12.39 -15.58 -2.07
N CYS A 9 -11.61 -14.60 -1.59
CA CYS A 9 -10.31 -14.27 -2.20
C CYS A 9 -9.21 -15.31 -1.98
N GLY A 10 -9.47 -16.37 -1.19
CA GLY A 10 -8.51 -17.43 -0.86
C GLY A 10 -7.69 -17.19 0.42
N TYR A 11 -7.97 -16.11 1.17
CA TYR A 11 -7.33 -15.86 2.46
C TYR A 11 -7.90 -16.78 3.55
N SER A 12 -7.03 -17.46 4.29
CA SER A 12 -7.36 -18.18 5.52
C SER A 12 -6.45 -17.69 6.64
N GLY A 13 -7.03 -17.12 7.69
CA GLY A 13 -6.25 -16.55 8.80
C GLY A 13 -7.09 -15.74 9.78
N PRO A 14 -6.42 -15.04 10.72
CA PRO A 14 -7.12 -14.19 11.69
C PRO A 14 -7.88 -13.07 10.99
N SER A 15 -9.12 -12.86 11.38
CA SER A 15 -9.97 -11.77 10.90
C SER A 15 -9.68 -10.45 11.61
N LEU A 16 -9.96 -9.34 10.93
CA LEU A 16 -10.09 -8.03 11.57
C LEU A 16 -11.56 -7.77 11.90
N SER A 17 -11.86 -7.46 13.16
CA SER A 17 -13.20 -7.03 13.58
C SER A 17 -13.36 -5.52 13.39
N LYS A 18 -14.32 -5.10 12.57
CA LYS A 18 -14.73 -3.69 12.46
C LYS A 18 -16.18 -3.60 12.94
N GLY A 19 -16.37 -3.37 14.24
CA GLY A 19 -17.67 -3.50 14.88
C GLY A 19 -18.03 -4.98 15.07
N GLN A 20 -19.20 -5.40 14.60
CA GLN A 20 -19.69 -6.79 14.68
C GLN A 20 -19.37 -7.64 13.45
N GLN A 21 -18.78 -7.08 12.40
CA GLN A 21 -18.48 -7.81 11.17
C GLN A 21 -16.99 -8.20 11.11
N PHE A 22 -16.75 -9.44 10.72
CA PHE A 22 -15.41 -9.94 10.40
C PHE A 22 -15.09 -9.61 8.95
N ILE A 23 -14.00 -8.86 8.75
CA ILE A 23 -13.60 -8.38 7.42
C ILE A 23 -12.27 -9.03 7.04
N CYS A 24 -12.16 -9.48 5.80
CA CYS A 24 -10.91 -9.97 5.25
C CYS A 24 -9.86 -8.84 5.14
N PRO A 25 -8.64 -8.99 5.69
CA PRO A 25 -7.63 -7.95 5.63
C PRO A 25 -7.08 -7.71 4.21
N LEU A 26 -7.28 -8.65 3.28
CA LEU A 26 -6.78 -8.54 1.91
C LEU A 26 -7.74 -7.84 0.96
N CYS A 27 -9.03 -8.20 0.98
CA CYS A 27 -10.03 -7.65 0.04
C CYS A 27 -11.04 -6.70 0.68
N GLN A 28 -11.08 -6.59 2.01
CA GLN A 28 -12.09 -5.82 2.75
C GLN A 28 -13.54 -6.26 2.54
N GLU A 29 -13.77 -7.42 1.94
CA GLU A 29 -15.11 -8.00 1.83
C GLU A 29 -15.52 -8.65 3.16
N PRO A 30 -16.82 -8.55 3.52
CA PRO A 30 -17.34 -9.22 4.71
C PRO A 30 -17.20 -10.74 4.54
N ALA A 31 -16.73 -11.42 5.59
CA ALA A 31 -16.76 -12.87 5.62
C ALA A 31 -18.23 -13.32 5.57
N VAL A 32 -18.57 -14.20 4.63
CA VAL A 32 -19.90 -14.81 4.60
C VAL A 32 -19.91 -15.85 5.71
N ASP A 33 -20.64 -15.55 6.78
CA ASP A 33 -20.76 -16.43 7.95
C ASP A 33 -21.33 -17.77 7.47
N SER A 34 -20.50 -18.80 7.41
CA SER A 34 -20.89 -20.14 6.94
C SER A 34 -21.64 -20.94 8.01
N GLU A 35 -22.21 -20.27 9.02
CA GLU A 35 -22.89 -20.88 10.15
C GLU A 35 -24.41 -20.89 9.91
N GLY A 36 -24.90 -21.88 9.16
CA GLY A 36 -26.35 -22.12 9.06
C GLY A 36 -26.78 -22.88 7.81
N GLY A 37 -26.37 -24.15 7.68
CA GLY A 37 -26.83 -25.02 6.60
C GLY A 37 -26.64 -26.49 6.96
N LEU A 38 -27.38 -26.94 7.97
CA LEU A 38 -27.66 -28.36 8.21
C LEU A 38 -28.35 -28.92 6.95
N ASP A 39 -27.80 -30.02 6.46
CA ASP A 39 -28.51 -31.10 5.77
C ASP A 39 -29.35 -30.71 4.54
N GLN A 40 -28.68 -30.50 3.41
CA GLN A 40 -29.29 -30.84 2.13
C GLN A 40 -28.36 -31.75 1.36
N GLU A 41 -28.57 -33.04 1.60
CA GLU A 41 -28.10 -34.14 0.77
C GLU A 41 -28.40 -33.81 -0.70
N PRO A 42 -27.39 -33.72 -1.58
CA PRO A 42 -27.64 -33.51 -3.00
C PRO A 42 -28.26 -34.78 -3.57
N GLU A 43 -29.57 -34.72 -3.82
CA GLU A 43 -30.28 -35.69 -4.65
C GLU A 43 -29.53 -35.78 -6.00
N LEU A 44 -28.94 -36.94 -6.23
CA LEU A 44 -28.27 -37.32 -7.47
C LEU A 44 -29.28 -37.29 -8.63
N SER A 45 -29.45 -36.13 -9.25
CA SER A 45 -30.06 -36.05 -10.58
C SER A 45 -28.97 -36.34 -11.63
N PRO A 46 -29.07 -37.42 -12.42
CA PRO A 46 -28.18 -37.66 -13.54
C PRO A 46 -28.50 -36.65 -14.65
N VAL A 47 -27.78 -35.54 -14.67
CA VAL A 47 -27.75 -34.67 -15.85
C VAL A 47 -27.00 -35.44 -16.94
N GLY A 48 -27.76 -35.91 -17.93
CA GLY A 48 -27.23 -36.48 -19.15
C GLY A 48 -26.27 -35.49 -19.81
N ILE A 49 -24.99 -35.81 -19.75
CA ILE A 49 -23.98 -35.15 -20.57
C ILE A 49 -24.12 -35.78 -21.96
N ASP A 50 -24.87 -35.11 -22.83
CA ASP A 50 -24.79 -35.31 -24.26
C ASP A 50 -23.36 -34.95 -24.71
N ILE A 51 -22.51 -35.97 -24.80
CA ILE A 51 -21.19 -35.89 -25.41
C ILE A 51 -21.44 -35.75 -26.92
N PRO A 52 -21.11 -34.61 -27.57
CA PRO A 52 -21.19 -34.53 -29.02
C PRO A 52 -20.17 -35.50 -29.64
N PRO A 53 -20.55 -36.23 -30.71
CA PRO A 53 -19.66 -37.17 -31.37
C PRO A 53 -18.45 -36.45 -31.98
N VAL A 54 -17.26 -36.88 -31.60
CA VAL A 54 -16.00 -36.47 -32.23
C VAL A 54 -16.00 -36.96 -33.70
N PRO A 55 -15.80 -36.09 -34.70
CA PRO A 55 -15.73 -36.53 -36.09
C PRO A 55 -14.40 -37.27 -36.37
N PRO A 56 -14.43 -38.45 -37.03
CA PRO A 56 -13.23 -39.27 -37.28
C PRO A 56 -12.60 -39.01 -38.65
N TRP A 57 -12.06 -37.81 -38.92
CA TRP A 57 -11.47 -37.54 -40.24
C TRP A 57 -10.20 -36.70 -40.09
N GLY A 58 -9.06 -37.35 -40.36
CA GLY A 58 -7.76 -36.71 -40.45
C GLY A 58 -7.78 -35.63 -41.51
N VAL A 59 -7.43 -34.41 -41.11
CA VAL A 59 -7.25 -33.29 -42.02
C VAL A 59 -5.81 -33.34 -42.53
N PRO A 60 -5.56 -33.57 -43.83
CA PRO A 60 -4.22 -33.42 -44.40
C PRO A 60 -3.79 -31.94 -44.36
N PRO A 61 -2.49 -31.65 -44.33
CA PRO A 61 -1.99 -30.27 -44.33
C PRO A 61 -2.39 -29.57 -45.64
N PRO A 62 -2.89 -28.32 -45.58
CA PRO A 62 -3.10 -27.52 -46.79
C PRO A 62 -1.74 -27.08 -47.35
N THR A 63 -1.27 -27.82 -48.36
CA THR A 63 -0.23 -27.36 -49.29
C THR A 63 -0.87 -26.32 -50.21
N GLY A 64 -0.67 -25.03 -49.93
CA GLY A 64 -1.14 -23.98 -50.81
C GLY A 64 -1.43 -22.67 -50.08
N LEU A 65 -0.37 -21.96 -49.68
CA LEU A 65 -0.48 -20.53 -49.41
C LEU A 65 -0.02 -19.77 -50.67
N PRO A 66 -0.89 -18.95 -51.30
CA PRO A 66 -0.43 -17.94 -52.23
C PRO A 66 0.39 -16.89 -51.48
N ALA A 67 1.44 -16.40 -52.13
CA ALA A 67 2.25 -15.28 -51.68
C ALA A 67 1.37 -14.03 -51.48
N VAL A 68 0.90 -13.83 -50.25
CA VAL A 68 0.26 -12.57 -49.86
C VAL A 68 1.36 -11.60 -49.50
N ALA A 69 1.41 -10.58 -50.34
CA ALA A 69 2.16 -9.34 -50.26
C ALA A 69 2.55 -8.92 -48.83
N SER A 70 3.81 -8.51 -48.74
CA SER A 70 4.42 -7.71 -47.67
C SER A 70 3.50 -6.56 -47.24
N GLY A 71 2.60 -6.85 -46.30
CA GLY A 71 1.93 -5.85 -45.48
C GLY A 71 2.95 -5.30 -44.50
N ALA A 72 3.19 -4.00 -44.59
CA ALA A 72 4.04 -3.24 -43.71
C ALA A 72 3.81 -3.63 -42.24
N PHE A 73 4.80 -4.24 -41.61
CA PHE A 73 4.90 -4.23 -40.16
C PHE A 73 5.03 -2.77 -39.75
N PRO A 74 4.15 -2.23 -38.88
CA PRO A 74 4.43 -0.95 -38.26
C PRO A 74 5.71 -1.12 -37.44
N MET A 75 6.81 -0.56 -37.95
CA MET A 75 8.00 -0.27 -37.17
C MET A 75 7.61 0.73 -36.08
N HIS A 76 7.02 0.26 -35.00
CA HIS A 76 7.18 0.91 -33.69
C HIS A 76 8.53 0.48 -33.12
N ALA A 77 9.60 0.89 -33.81
CA ALA A 77 10.92 0.97 -33.21
C ALA A 77 10.95 2.25 -32.36
N THR A 78 10.36 2.20 -31.16
CA THR A 78 10.65 3.16 -30.10
C THR A 78 12.05 2.87 -29.59
N ALA A 79 13.04 3.41 -30.31
CA ALA A 79 14.40 3.51 -29.85
C ALA A 79 14.47 4.44 -28.64
N SER A 80 14.21 3.90 -27.43
CA SER A 80 14.83 4.26 -26.15
C SER A 80 14.11 3.59 -24.97
N GLU A 81 13.75 2.31 -25.06
CA GLU A 81 13.19 1.57 -23.93
C GLU A 81 14.25 0.60 -23.43
N ARG A 82 15.14 1.06 -22.53
CA ARG A 82 15.91 0.11 -21.71
C ARG A 82 14.85 -0.65 -20.92
N PRO A 83 14.65 -1.97 -21.11
CA PRO A 83 13.59 -2.67 -20.43
C PRO A 83 13.89 -2.65 -18.92
N THR A 84 13.23 -1.74 -18.20
CA THR A 84 13.38 -1.57 -16.76
C THR A 84 12.87 -2.87 -16.14
N THR A 85 13.79 -3.80 -15.90
CA THR A 85 13.43 -5.12 -15.41
C THR A 85 13.18 -5.00 -13.92
N TYR A 86 11.92 -5.09 -13.50
CA TYR A 86 11.56 -4.99 -12.10
C TYR A 86 11.71 -6.36 -11.43
N ARG A 87 12.17 -6.33 -10.17
CA ARG A 87 12.22 -7.52 -9.32
C ARG A 87 11.03 -7.48 -8.37
N ILE A 88 10.08 -8.38 -8.59
CA ILE A 88 8.86 -8.48 -7.79
C ILE A 88 8.96 -9.76 -6.93
N PRO A 89 8.79 -9.66 -5.61
CA PRO A 89 8.72 -10.83 -4.75
C PRO A 89 7.37 -11.54 -4.90
N CYS A 90 7.40 -12.84 -5.17
CA CYS A 90 6.24 -13.74 -5.08
C CYS A 90 5.84 -13.92 -3.60
N PRO A 91 4.57 -14.22 -3.27
CA PRO A 91 4.13 -14.53 -1.91
C PRO A 91 4.93 -15.64 -1.20
N ARG A 92 5.52 -16.58 -1.97
CA ARG A 92 6.39 -17.64 -1.45
C ARG A 92 7.86 -17.20 -1.26
N GLY A 93 8.20 -15.94 -1.53
CA GLY A 93 9.55 -15.38 -1.37
C GLY A 93 10.45 -15.44 -2.61
N HIS A 94 9.97 -15.92 -3.76
CA HIS A 94 10.78 -15.97 -4.98
C HIS A 94 10.89 -14.61 -5.67
N LEU A 95 12.09 -14.24 -6.14
CA LEU A 95 12.31 -13.01 -6.92
C LEU A 95 12.05 -13.27 -8.41
N LEU A 96 10.92 -12.78 -8.92
CA LEU A 96 10.60 -12.80 -10.34
C LEU A 96 11.13 -11.53 -11.01
N LYS A 97 11.79 -11.70 -12.16
CA LYS A 97 12.17 -10.58 -13.04
C LYS A 97 11.08 -10.43 -14.09
N THR A 98 10.35 -9.31 -14.07
CA THR A 98 9.26 -9.04 -15.00
C THR A 98 9.52 -7.70 -15.69
N ALA A 99 9.20 -7.63 -16.99
CA ALA A 99 9.29 -6.40 -17.76
C ALA A 99 8.14 -5.44 -17.41
N GLU A 100 8.36 -4.14 -17.62
CA GLU A 100 7.46 -3.05 -17.19
C GLU A 100 6.03 -3.20 -17.72
N ASN A 101 5.93 -3.62 -18.97
CA ASN A 101 4.68 -3.86 -19.71
C ASN A 101 3.80 -4.98 -19.12
N MET A 102 4.35 -5.83 -18.26
CA MET A 102 3.63 -6.93 -17.61
C MET A 102 3.31 -6.66 -16.14
N LEU A 103 3.66 -5.48 -15.61
CA LEU A 103 3.18 -5.08 -14.29
C LEU A 103 1.67 -4.79 -14.34
N ASN A 104 1.00 -5.07 -13.23
CA ASN A 104 -0.45 -5.08 -13.02
C ASN A 104 -1.23 -6.18 -13.75
N GLN A 105 -0.56 -7.11 -14.42
CA GLN A 105 -1.19 -8.30 -14.99
C GLN A 105 -1.09 -9.51 -14.04
N ARG A 106 -1.97 -10.50 -14.25
CA ARG A 106 -1.89 -11.80 -13.58
C ARG A 106 -0.72 -12.57 -14.16
N VAL A 107 0.28 -12.87 -13.35
CA VAL A 107 1.46 -13.64 -13.74
C VAL A 107 1.60 -14.89 -12.89
N VAL A 108 2.21 -15.92 -13.48
CA VAL A 108 2.49 -17.20 -12.81
C VAL A 108 3.95 -17.25 -12.42
N CYS A 109 4.23 -17.58 -11.16
CA CYS A 109 5.61 -17.83 -10.76
C CYS A 109 6.07 -19.19 -11.31
N PRO A 110 7.18 -19.29 -12.07
CA PRO A 110 7.65 -20.57 -12.62
C PRO A 110 8.20 -21.52 -11.54
N LYS A 111 8.43 -21.05 -10.30
CA LYS A 111 8.95 -21.88 -9.21
C LYS A 111 7.87 -22.52 -8.35
N CYS A 112 6.76 -21.81 -8.10
CA CYS A 112 5.70 -22.29 -7.21
C CYS A 112 4.33 -22.40 -7.90
N ASN A 113 4.26 -22.05 -9.19
CA ASN A 113 3.06 -22.12 -10.02
C ASN A 113 1.82 -21.38 -9.46
N GLU A 114 2.06 -20.39 -8.61
CA GLU A 114 1.03 -19.61 -7.94
C GLU A 114 0.70 -18.38 -8.81
N PHE A 115 -0.60 -18.09 -8.97
CA PHE A 115 -1.09 -16.91 -9.68
C PHE A 115 -1.12 -15.70 -8.75
N PHE A 116 -0.48 -14.61 -9.14
CA PHE A 116 -0.53 -13.35 -8.38
C PHE A 116 -0.56 -12.14 -9.31
N ILE A 117 -1.00 -11.00 -8.78
CA ILE A 117 -1.02 -9.73 -9.52
C ILE A 117 0.31 -9.03 -9.28
N ALA A 118 1.10 -8.84 -10.33
CA ALA A 118 2.39 -8.18 -10.28
C ALA A 118 2.24 -6.66 -10.07
N ARG A 119 1.93 -6.19 -8.86
CA ARG A 119 1.75 -4.74 -8.61
C ARG A 119 3.07 -3.99 -8.57
N ILE A 120 3.13 -2.84 -9.25
CA ILE A 120 4.28 -1.91 -9.23
C ILE A 120 4.62 -1.45 -7.81
N THR A 121 3.58 -1.30 -6.97
CA THR A 121 3.67 -0.86 -5.57
C THR A 121 4.53 -1.77 -4.70
N ASP A 122 4.62 -3.06 -5.05
CA ASP A 122 5.40 -4.04 -4.30
C ASP A 122 6.80 -4.27 -4.85
N SER A 123 7.18 -3.53 -5.91
CA SER A 123 8.52 -3.62 -6.45
C SER A 123 9.55 -3.17 -5.42
N VAL A 124 10.63 -3.94 -5.28
CA VAL A 124 11.72 -3.65 -4.34
C VAL A 124 12.38 -2.31 -4.65
N GLN A 125 12.36 -1.90 -5.92
CA GLN A 125 12.87 -0.59 -6.35
C GLN A 125 11.97 0.55 -5.84
N TYR A 126 10.64 0.42 -5.95
CA TYR A 126 9.72 1.43 -5.42
C TYR A 126 9.86 1.58 -3.89
N LYS A 127 9.98 0.46 -3.15
CA LYS A 127 10.24 0.53 -1.70
C LYS A 127 11.56 1.22 -1.35
N ARG A 128 12.63 1.01 -2.14
CA ARG A 128 13.91 1.71 -1.95
C ARG A 128 13.80 3.20 -2.23
N GLU A 129 13.10 3.58 -3.30
CA GLU A 129 12.84 4.97 -3.67
C GLU A 129 12.05 5.69 -2.56
N LEU A 130 11.00 5.04 -2.05
CA LEU A 130 10.15 5.60 -1.01
C LEU A 130 10.91 5.76 0.31
N LYS A 131 11.70 4.77 0.70
CA LYS A 131 12.55 4.84 1.90
C LYS A 131 13.57 5.96 1.78
N ARG A 132 14.20 6.12 0.62
CA ARG A 132 15.12 7.24 0.34
C ARG A 132 14.44 8.61 0.49
N LYS A 133 13.18 8.73 0.05
CA LYS A 133 12.40 9.97 0.23
C LYS A 133 12.03 10.22 1.69
N GLN A 134 11.70 9.18 2.45
CA GLN A 134 11.46 9.28 3.90
C GLN A 134 12.73 9.73 4.63
N ASP A 135 13.88 9.11 4.35
CA ASP A 135 15.17 9.48 4.97
C ASP A 135 15.51 10.97 4.72
N ILE A 136 15.21 11.49 3.52
CA ILE A 136 15.39 12.91 3.19
C ILE A 136 14.42 13.81 3.99
N GLN A 137 13.19 13.38 4.24
CA GLN A 137 12.24 14.14 5.05
C GLN A 137 12.61 14.13 6.54
N GLU A 138 13.03 12.98 7.06
CA GLU A 138 13.52 12.85 8.44
C GLU A 138 14.75 13.73 8.67
N ALA A 139 15.67 13.77 7.71
CA ALA A 139 16.83 14.67 7.75
C ALA A 139 16.43 16.16 7.74
N LYS A 140 15.30 16.53 7.12
CA LYS A 140 14.77 17.90 7.14
C LYS A 140 14.08 18.23 8.46
N GLN A 141 13.31 17.29 9.01
CA GLN A 141 12.63 17.47 10.30
C GLN A 141 13.65 17.65 11.43
N ALA A 142 14.75 16.91 11.42
CA ALA A 142 15.83 17.09 12.40
C ALA A 142 16.36 18.54 12.44
N LYS A 143 16.52 19.17 11.27
CA LYS A 143 16.97 20.58 11.18
C LYS A 143 15.95 21.56 11.74
N PHE A 144 14.65 21.30 11.52
CA PHE A 144 13.58 22.14 12.05
C PHE A 144 13.52 22.05 13.58
N TRP A 145 13.56 20.84 14.14
CA TRP A 145 13.61 20.61 15.57
C TRP A 145 14.81 21.31 16.23
N LEU A 146 15.99 21.23 15.62
CA LEU A 146 17.19 21.92 16.12
C LEU A 146 17.02 23.45 16.11
N ARG A 147 16.46 24.04 15.04
CA ARG A 147 16.18 25.48 14.98
C ARG A 147 15.16 25.92 16.03
N CYS A 148 14.09 25.16 16.21
CA CYS A 148 13.10 25.43 17.26
C CYS A 148 13.71 25.39 18.65
N ALA A 149 14.57 24.40 18.94
CA ALA A 149 15.26 24.30 20.23
C ALA A 149 16.19 25.51 20.49
N ILE A 150 16.94 25.96 19.47
CA ILE A 150 17.79 27.16 19.58
C ILE A 150 16.94 28.40 19.86
N VAL A 151 15.85 28.61 19.11
CA VAL A 151 14.96 29.78 19.30
C VAL A 151 14.34 29.76 20.70
N ALA A 152 13.88 28.60 21.17
CA ALA A 152 13.34 28.44 22.53
C ALA A 152 14.39 28.78 23.60
N ALA A 153 15.63 28.29 23.46
CA ALA A 153 16.71 28.61 24.40
C ALA A 153 17.02 30.12 24.45
N VAL A 154 17.11 30.78 23.30
CA VAL A 154 17.34 32.23 23.21
C VAL A 154 16.18 33.01 23.84
N LEU A 155 14.93 32.60 23.62
CA LEU A 155 13.76 33.25 24.23
C LEU A 155 13.76 33.14 25.75
N ILE A 156 14.13 31.98 26.30
CA ILE A 156 14.22 31.78 27.75
C ILE A 156 15.29 32.71 28.35
N VAL A 157 16.50 32.73 27.76
CA VAL A 157 17.59 33.59 28.24
C VAL A 157 17.22 35.07 28.12
N ALA A 158 16.65 35.50 27.00
CA ALA A 158 16.18 36.88 26.81
C ALA A 158 15.09 37.27 27.80
N SER A 159 14.17 36.36 28.11
CA SER A 159 13.11 36.55 29.11
C SER A 159 13.69 36.73 30.51
N PHE A 160 14.66 35.90 30.92
CA PHE A 160 15.36 36.08 32.20
C PHE A 160 16.09 37.42 32.29
N ILE A 161 16.80 37.83 31.23
CA ILE A 161 17.48 39.12 31.18
C ILE A 161 16.47 40.28 31.30
N ALA A 162 15.35 40.20 30.58
CA ALA A 162 14.28 41.20 30.65
C ALA A 162 13.65 41.26 32.05
N MET A 163 13.43 40.13 32.69
CA MET A 163 12.91 40.06 34.06
C MET A 163 13.88 40.71 35.05
N ILE A 164 15.17 40.41 34.98
CA ILE A 164 16.19 40.97 35.87
C ILE A 164 16.30 42.49 35.67
N THR A 165 16.36 42.95 34.43
CA THR A 165 16.46 44.39 34.11
C THR A 165 15.22 45.15 34.58
N MET A 166 14.00 44.61 34.38
CA MET A 166 12.78 45.19 34.95
C MET A 166 12.79 45.19 36.47
N SER A 167 13.31 44.15 37.13
CA SER A 167 13.41 44.10 38.58
C SER A 167 14.34 45.17 39.14
N VAL A 168 15.45 45.45 38.46
CA VAL A 168 16.41 46.49 38.84
C VAL A 168 15.86 47.89 38.56
N MET A 169 15.13 48.07 37.46
CA MET A 169 14.59 49.38 37.06
C MET A 169 13.27 49.75 37.74
N ARG A 170 12.55 48.80 38.35
CA ARG A 170 11.39 49.09 39.20
C ARG A 170 11.87 49.73 40.51
N LYS A 171 12.22 51.01 40.48
CA LYS A 171 12.21 51.85 41.69
C LYS A 171 10.81 51.71 42.30
N PRO A 172 10.68 51.39 43.60
CA PRO A 172 9.37 51.32 44.23
C PRO A 172 8.70 52.66 44.01
N LYS A 173 7.55 52.67 43.32
CA LYS A 173 6.68 53.85 43.35
C LYS A 173 6.41 54.09 44.85
N PRO A 174 6.70 55.28 45.38
CA PRO A 174 6.29 55.59 46.74
C PRO A 174 4.79 55.30 46.79
N VAL A 175 4.44 54.37 47.69
CA VAL A 175 3.04 54.09 47.99
C VAL A 175 2.55 55.36 48.64
N ASP A 176 1.97 56.24 47.83
CA ASP A 176 1.35 57.46 48.32
C ASP A 176 0.34 57.02 49.38
N ALA A 177 0.61 57.48 50.60
CA ALA A 177 -0.07 57.07 51.81
C ALA A 177 -1.58 57.21 51.62
N GLN A 178 -2.23 56.08 51.35
CA GLN A 178 -3.66 55.90 51.40
C GLN A 178 -4.05 55.85 52.89
N GLY A 179 -3.95 57.01 53.53
CA GLY A 179 -4.09 57.19 54.96
C GLY A 179 -4.49 58.62 55.28
N SER A 180 -5.64 59.05 54.76
CA SER A 180 -6.41 60.13 55.38
C SER A 180 -7.85 59.67 55.51
N LEU A 181 -8.04 58.84 56.53
CA LEU A 181 -9.30 58.42 57.11
C LEU A 181 -9.73 59.52 58.10
N GLY A 182 -10.96 60.04 57.98
CA GLY A 182 -11.64 60.89 58.97
C GLY A 182 -11.27 62.38 58.92
N ALA A 183 -12.14 63.35 59.23
CA ALA A 183 -13.41 63.37 59.97
C ALA A 183 -14.35 64.39 59.30
N ARG A 184 -15.62 64.03 59.07
CA ARG A 184 -16.78 64.34 59.91
C ARG A 184 -17.17 65.81 59.92
#